data_AF-D3AND5-F1
#
_entry.id   AF-D3AND5-F1
#
_cell.length_a   1.000
_cell.length_b   1.000
_cell.length_c   1.000
_cell.angle_alpha   90.00
_cell.angle_beta   90.00
_cell.angle_gamma   90.00
#
_symmetry.space_group_name_H-M   'P 1'
#
loop_
_entity.id
_entity.type
_entity.pdbx_description
1 polymer ?
#
loop_
_entity_poly.entity_id
_entity_poly.type
_entity_poly.pdbx_seq_one_letter_code
_entity_poly.pdbx_strand_id
1 'polypeptide(L)'
;MKRVNAEETYFDSMNDMVIVLCCKEDIAEEGPEHIVLEPVWKKYESDDSPVEYLTLADISEQFQGRCCLMVIAETPLSGRIYRYDNYGEKEWLEVGTTCGYA
;
A
#
# COMPACT_ATOMS: atom_id res chain seq x y z
N MET A 1 -7.24 -14.99 -2.65
CA MET A 1 -7.32 -13.52 -2.74
C MET A 1 -8.66 -13.09 -2.15
N LYS A 2 -8.67 -12.02 -1.35
CA LYS A 2 -9.86 -11.55 -0.63
C LYS A 2 -10.04 -10.06 -0.88
N ARG A 3 -11.24 -9.62 -1.29
CA ARG A 3 -11.58 -8.20 -1.40
C ARG A 3 -11.52 -7.55 -0.02
N VAL A 4 -10.88 -6.39 0.07
CA VAL A 4 -10.75 -5.60 1.31
C VAL A 4 -11.33 -4.21 1.13
N ASN A 5 -11.83 -3.63 2.24
CA ASN A 5 -12.29 -2.26 2.26
C ASN A 5 -11.08 -1.33 2.36
N ALA A 6 -10.92 -0.44 1.39
CA ALA A 6 -9.75 0.43 1.28
C ALA A 6 -9.67 1.48 2.40
N GLU A 7 -10.82 1.96 2.90
CA GLU A 7 -10.91 2.99 3.94
C GLU A 7 -10.73 2.39 5.35
N GLU A 8 -11.13 1.13 5.53
CA GLU A 8 -11.00 0.43 6.82
C GLU A 8 -9.66 -0.32 6.97
N THR A 9 -8.93 -0.54 5.88
CA THR A 9 -7.60 -1.15 5.91
C THR A 9 -6.56 -0.05 6.12
N TYR A 10 -6.12 0.11 7.35
CA TYR A 10 -5.16 1.13 7.77
C TYR A 10 -3.88 0.53 8.35
N PHE A 11 -2.85 1.36 8.36
CA PHE A 11 -1.52 1.12 8.90
C PHE A 11 -1.16 2.28 9.83
N ASP A 12 -0.35 2.02 10.86
CA ASP A 12 0.17 3.04 11.77
C ASP A 12 1.71 3.14 11.68
N SER A 13 2.23 4.36 11.66
CA SER A 13 3.66 4.59 11.39
C SER A 13 4.60 4.12 12.50
N MET A 14 4.06 3.75 13.67
CA MET A 14 4.87 3.27 14.80
C MET A 14 5.10 1.75 14.73
N ASN A 15 4.17 0.99 14.15
CA ASN A 15 4.21 -0.48 14.13
C ASN A 15 4.36 -1.07 12.72
N ASP A 16 3.92 -0.34 11.69
CA ASP A 16 3.88 -0.84 10.32
C ASP A 16 4.98 -0.22 9.44
N MET A 17 5.66 -1.08 8.70
CA MET A 17 6.43 -0.68 7.53
C MET A 17 5.57 -0.89 6.28
N VAL A 18 5.36 0.18 5.51
CA VAL A 18 4.58 0.12 4.25
C VAL A 18 5.49 0.42 3.06
N ILE A 19 5.58 -0.54 2.14
CA ILE A 19 6.26 -0.37 0.84
C ILE A 19 5.21 -0.48 -0.26
N VAL A 20 5.20 0.50 -1.17
CA VAL A 20 4.34 0.48 -2.35
C VAL A 20 5.20 0.23 -3.58
N LEU A 21 4.82 -0.75 -4.39
CA LEU A 21 5.47 -1.08 -5.66
C LEU A 21 4.51 -0.78 -6.80
N CYS A 22 5.04 -0.28 -7.90
CA CYS A 22 4.30 -0.16 -9.17
C CYS A 22 5.20 -0.51 -10.35
N CYS A 23 4.60 -0.78 -11.51
CA CYS A 23 5.33 -0.93 -12.76
C CYS A 23 5.26 0.37 -13.57
N LYS A 24 6.35 0.73 -14.23
CA LYS A 24 6.36 1.82 -15.20
C LYS A 24 5.67 1.37 -16.48
N GLU A 25 4.73 2.18 -16.96
CA GLU A 25 3.94 1.88 -18.16
C GLU A 25 4.62 2.31 -19.47
N ASP A 26 5.67 3.14 -19.41
CA ASP A 26 6.45 3.47 -20.59
C ASP A 26 7.33 2.28 -20.97
N ILE A 27 6.78 1.47 -21.87
CA ILE A 27 7.45 0.40 -22.61
C ILE A 27 8.43 1.05 -23.61
N ALA A 28 9.43 1.78 -23.11
CA ALA A 28 10.66 1.99 -23.87
C ALA A 28 11.41 0.64 -23.89
N GLU A 29 12.27 0.44 -24.89
CA GLU A 29 12.92 -0.82 -25.32
C GLU A 29 13.57 -1.73 -24.23
N GLU A 30 13.61 -1.30 -22.98
CA GLU A 30 14.29 -1.94 -21.83
C GLU A 30 13.42 -2.88 -20.98
N GLY A 31 12.10 -2.97 -21.23
CA GLY A 31 11.20 -3.90 -20.53
C GLY A 31 10.57 -3.31 -19.25
N PRO A 32 9.81 -4.12 -18.47
CA PRO A 32 9.06 -3.63 -17.31
C PRO A 32 9.98 -3.22 -16.16
N GLU A 33 10.01 -1.93 -15.84
CA GLU A 33 10.71 -1.38 -14.68
C GLU A 33 9.77 -1.35 -13.46
N HIS A 34 10.22 -1.94 -12.34
CA HIS A 34 9.50 -1.86 -11.06
C HIS A 34 10.02 -0.67 -10.25
N ILE A 35 9.12 0.14 -9.74
CA ILE A 35 9.43 1.36 -8.98
C ILE A 35 8.92 1.18 -7.55
N VAL A 36 9.76 1.55 -6.58
CA VAL A 36 9.35 1.70 -5.18
C VAL A 36 8.80 3.11 -4.98
N LEU A 37 7.59 3.20 -4.43
CA LEU A 37 6.92 4.43 -4.07
C LEU A 37 6.84 4.53 -2.54
N GLU A 38 7.10 5.72 -2.01
CA GLU A 38 7.01 6.02 -0.59
C GLU A 38 5.74 6.84 -0.33
N PRO A 39 4.70 6.25 0.29
CA PRO A 39 3.49 6.98 0.62
C PRO A 39 3.73 7.96 1.77
N VAL A 40 3.01 9.08 1.74
CA VAL A 40 3.00 10.09 2.80
C VAL A 40 1.99 9.68 3.86
N TRP A 41 2.47 9.56 5.10
CA TRP A 41 1.64 9.30 6.27
C TRP A 41 0.80 10.53 6.64
N LYS A 42 -0.48 10.31 6.96
CA LYS A 42 -1.39 11.38 7.39
C LYS A 42 -1.31 11.52 8.92
N LYS A 43 -0.98 12.73 9.39
CA LYS A 43 -0.97 13.05 10.82
C LYS A 43 -2.39 13.13 11.36
N TYR A 44 -2.67 12.40 12.42
CA TYR A 44 -3.86 12.59 13.23
C TYR A 44 -3.45 13.27 14.54
N GLU A 45 -3.88 14.53 14.72
CA GLU A 45 -3.68 15.22 15.99
C GLU A 45 -4.69 14.69 17.01
N SER A 46 -4.22 13.79 17.88
CA SER A 46 -4.88 13.52 19.16
C SER A 46 -4.02 14.14 20.27
N ASP A 47 -4.69 14.73 21.27
CA ASP A 47 -4.07 15.57 22.31
C ASP A 47 -2.92 14.89 23.10
N ASP A 48 -2.84 13.54 23.09
CA ASP A 48 -1.89 12.78 23.91
C ASP A 48 -0.70 12.17 23.14
N SER A 49 -0.76 12.02 21.81
CA SER A 49 0.36 11.57 20.97
C SER A 49 0.02 11.72 19.48
N PRO A 50 0.89 12.32 18.64
CA PRO A 50 0.68 12.31 17.20
C PRO A 50 0.93 10.88 16.70
N VAL A 51 -0.13 10.21 16.25
CA VAL A 51 -0.02 8.95 15.52
C VAL A 51 -0.30 9.27 14.05
N GLU A 52 0.57 8.79 13.16
CA GLU A 52 0.37 8.93 11.73
C GLU A 52 -0.20 7.65 11.17
N TYR A 53 -1.24 7.78 10.34
CA TYR A 53 -1.95 6.66 9.75
C TYR A 53 -1.93 6.74 8.23
N LEU A 54 -2.10 5.59 7.61
CA LEU A 54 -2.21 5.46 6.17
C LEU A 54 -3.24 4.38 5.84
N THR A 55 -4.20 4.67 4.98
CA THR A 55 -5.16 3.68 4.47
C THR A 55 -4.81 3.25 3.05
N LEU A 56 -5.34 2.09 2.60
CA LEU A 56 -5.25 1.71 1.19
C LEU A 56 -5.94 2.73 0.26
N ALA A 57 -7.01 3.38 0.74
CA ALA A 57 -7.66 4.48 0.03
C ALA A 57 -6.69 5.66 -0.17
N ASP A 58 -5.99 6.07 0.90
CA ASP A 58 -4.99 7.15 0.84
C ASP A 58 -3.86 6.83 -0.14
N ILE A 59 -3.36 5.58 -0.14
CA ILE A 59 -2.32 5.14 -1.07
C ILE A 59 -2.79 5.26 -2.51
N SER A 60 -4.01 4.79 -2.82
CA SER A 60 -4.55 4.89 -4.16
C SER A 60 -4.81 6.34 -4.60
N GLU A 61 -5.13 7.22 -3.66
CA GLU A 61 -5.30 8.66 -3.90
C GLU A 61 -3.95 9.34 -4.21
N GLN A 62 -2.90 9.01 -3.46
CA GLN A 62 -1.56 9.58 -3.66
C GLN A 62 -0.92 9.16 -4.97
N PHE A 63 -1.23 7.95 -5.46
CA PHE A 63 -0.64 7.39 -6.67
C PHE A 63 -1.66 7.22 -7.80
N GLN A 64 -2.64 8.12 -7.89
CA GLN A 64 -3.59 8.16 -9.00
C GLN A 64 -2.87 8.19 -10.34
N GLY A 65 -3.35 7.40 -11.30
CA GLY A 65 -2.78 7.31 -12.64
C GLY A 65 -1.65 6.28 -12.78
N ARG A 66 -1.23 5.62 -11.70
CA ARG A 66 -0.36 4.43 -11.78
C ARG A 66 -1.21 3.16 -11.93
N CYS A 67 -0.85 2.29 -12.87
CA CYS A 67 -1.41 0.95 -12.92
C CYS A 67 -0.73 -0.01 -11.93
N CYS A 68 -1.50 -0.99 -11.47
CA CYS A 68 -1.02 -2.15 -10.72
C CYS A 68 -0.18 -1.81 -9.47
N LEU A 69 -0.78 -1.12 -8.48
CA LEU A 69 -0.12 -0.92 -7.19
C LEU A 69 -0.08 -2.23 -6.39
N MET A 70 1.05 -2.50 -5.75
CA MET A 70 1.19 -3.55 -4.75
C MET A 70 1.68 -2.93 -3.45
N VAL A 71 1.00 -3.20 -2.35
CA VAL A 71 1.36 -2.72 -1.02
C VAL A 71 1.84 -3.92 -0.21
N ILE A 72 3.04 -3.83 0.31
CA ILE A 72 3.59 -4.78 1.27
C ILE A 72 3.61 -4.06 2.61
N ALA A 73 2.78 -4.50 3.54
CA ALA A 73 2.70 -3.97 4.89
C ALA A 73 3.24 -5.02 5.87
N GLU A 74 4.26 -4.65 6.63
CA GLU A 74 4.95 -5.53 7.57
C GLU A 74 4.85 -4.99 8.99
N THR A 75 4.52 -5.87 9.92
CA THR A 75 4.74 -5.70 11.37
C THR A 75 5.85 -6.66 11.81
N PRO A 76 6.41 -6.52 13.03
CA PRO A 76 7.40 -7.46 13.53
C PRO A 76 6.96 -8.93 13.50
N LEU A 77 5.67 -9.22 13.67
CA LEU A 77 5.15 -10.59 13.84
C LEU A 77 4.41 -11.14 12.62
N SER A 78 4.06 -10.30 11.66
CA SER A 78 3.28 -10.69 10.47
C SER A 78 3.25 -9.59 9.44
N GLY A 79 3.00 -9.92 8.18
CA GLY A 79 2.67 -8.90 7.19
C GLY A 79 1.64 -9.37 6.18
N ARG A 80 1.16 -8.41 5.41
CA ARG A 80 0.08 -8.57 4.42
C ARG A 80 0.47 -7.90 3.12
N ILE A 81 0.07 -8.53 2.03
CA ILE A 81 0.30 -8.04 0.68
C ILE A 81 -1.04 -7.71 0.06
N TYR A 82 -1.20 -6.47 -0.37
CA TYR A 82 -2.38 -5.99 -1.06
C TYR A 82 -2.03 -5.64 -2.50
N ARG A 83 -2.95 -5.91 -3.41
CA ARG A 83 -2.87 -5.52 -4.81
C ARG A 83 -4.07 -4.66 -5.15
N TYR A 84 -3.80 -3.51 -5.76
CA TYR A 84 -4.82 -2.68 -6.35
C TYR A 84 -5.09 -3.15 -7.78
N ASP A 85 -6.34 -3.51 -8.05
CA ASP A 85 -6.81 -3.71 -9.41
C ASP A 85 -7.45 -2.42 -9.90
N ASN A 86 -6.76 -1.74 -10.82
CA ASN A 86 -7.28 -0.53 -11.44
C ASN A 86 -7.98 -0.81 -12.78
N TYR A 87 -8.07 -2.07 -13.22
CA TYR A 87 -8.89 -2.48 -14.35
C TYR A 87 -10.29 -2.88 -13.85
N GLY A 88 -11.34 -2.21 -14.33
CA GLY A 88 -12.72 -2.51 -13.93
C GLY A 88 -13.17 -1.75 -12.68
N GLU A 89 -13.68 -2.45 -11.66
CA GLU A 89 -14.39 -1.86 -10.50
C GLU A 89 -13.50 -1.11 -9.50
N LYS A 90 -12.19 -0.94 -9.76
CA LYS A 90 -11.21 -0.27 -8.87
C LYS A 90 -11.28 -0.81 -7.44
N GLU A 91 -10.70 -1.99 -7.23
CA GLU A 91 -10.79 -2.71 -5.97
C GLU A 91 -9.43 -3.09 -5.39
N TRP A 92 -9.38 -3.22 -4.06
CA TRP A 92 -8.21 -3.74 -3.35
C TRP A 92 -8.42 -5.20 -2.97
N LEU A 93 -7.40 -6.01 -3.24
CA LEU A 93 -7.38 -7.43 -2.92
C LEU A 93 -6.20 -7.72 -1.98
N GLU A 94 -6.45 -8.40 -0.87
CA GLU A 94 -5.40 -9.09 -0.12
C GLU A 94 -5.00 -10.35 -0.90
N VAL A 95 -3.75 -10.39 -1.33
CA VAL A 95 -3.21 -11.43 -2.22
C VAL A 95 -2.25 -12.38 -1.53
N GLY A 96 -1.76 -12.03 -0.34
CA GLY A 96 -0.86 -12.87 0.42
C GLY A 96 -0.51 -12.31 1.79
N THR A 97 0.28 -13.08 2.51
CA THR A 97 0.88 -12.70 3.78
C THR A 97 2.38 -12.89 3.70
N THR A 98 3.10 -12.21 4.58
CA THR A 98 4.53 -12.39 4.81
C THR A 98 4.72 -12.88 6.25
N CYS A 99 5.90 -13.43 6.53
CA CYS A 99 6.19 -14.03 7.84
C CYS A 99 6.57 -13.01 8.93
N GLY A 100 6.58 -11.71 8.63
CA GLY A 100 7.24 -10.71 9.49
C GLY A 100 8.78 -10.86 9.48
N TYR A 101 9.46 -9.98 10.19
CA TYR A 101 10.91 -10.03 10.47
C TYR A 101 11.12 -10.28 11.97
N ALA A 102 10.80 -11.48 12.44
CA ALA A 102 11.08 -11.93 13.81
C ALA A 102 12.41 -12.67 13.90
#